data_AF-A0A841KPC1-F1
#
_entry.id   AF-A0A841KPC1-F1
#
_cell.length_a   1.000
_cell.length_b   1.000
_cell.length_c   1.000
_cell.angle_alpha   90.00
_cell.angle_beta   90.00
_cell.angle_gamma   90.00
#
_symmetry.space_group_name_H-M   'P 1'
#
loop_
_entity.id
_entity.type
_entity.pdbx_description
1 polymer ?
#
loop_
_entity_poly.entity_id
_entity_poly.type
_entity_poly.pdbx_seq_one_letter_code
_entity_poly.pdbx_strand_id
1 'polypeptide(L)'
;MRDHDHGRMHVALWGDQFYADDPAVQAAQETQTIDSLNDHDLDFTIFVGDTKNGHSLCTDQAIGQDVITRFNRVHAPTVYSLGDNEWTDCHRTNNGSYDPLERLAYLRKAFFSKNVSQGLHPMRLDRQGAPGQAYSENSRWIRDRVMFISLNVIGSNNNFVATDAECTKKSLRTAADCAAATAEYRARNEANLQWLSDSFAVARQRHLAGVVIAIQADMYGGIDVADGNYQDAFLPTLDPTYNGFADFFHAMIDETQHFDGQVVLVHGDSHYFRIDKAMVKDDGQTQPNFTRVEVFGNADNSWVEMTVDPDTKNVFSFQPVFLQ
;
A
#
# COMPACT_ATOMS: atom_id res chain seq x y z
N MET A 1 16.77 11.89 32.08
CA MET A 1 17.56 12.26 30.90
C MET A 1 17.72 11.00 30.08
N ARG A 2 16.88 10.84 29.03
CA ARG A 2 17.03 9.76 28.06
C ARG A 2 17.77 10.38 26.87
N ASP A 3 18.86 9.75 26.47
CA ASP A 3 19.54 10.04 25.21
C ASP A 3 18.50 9.83 24.10
N HIS A 4 18.07 10.91 23.46
CA HIS A 4 17.40 10.81 22.19
C HIS A 4 18.47 10.36 21.20
N ASP A 5 18.30 9.18 20.60
CA ASP A 5 19.09 8.71 19.45
C ASP A 5 18.77 9.66 18.28
N HIS A 6 19.36 10.85 18.31
CA HIS A 6 19.07 11.96 17.40
C HIS A 6 19.52 11.56 15.99
N GLY A 7 18.65 10.92 15.23
CA GLY A 7 18.90 10.58 13.82
C GLY A 7 18.12 9.39 13.28
N ARG A 8 17.51 8.58 14.13
CA ARG A 8 16.74 7.40 13.70
C ARG A 8 15.24 7.61 13.85
N MET A 9 14.50 7.08 12.89
CA MET A 9 13.05 7.12 12.85
C MET A 9 12.49 5.70 12.80
N HIS A 10 11.47 5.40 13.60
CA HIS A 10 10.83 4.08 13.67
C HIS A 10 9.44 4.14 13.04
N VAL A 11 9.19 3.26 12.07
CA VAL A 11 7.94 3.22 11.30
C VAL A 11 7.36 1.83 11.36
N ALA A 12 6.11 1.69 11.80
CA ALA A 12 5.40 0.41 11.71
C ALA A 12 4.78 0.21 10.33
N LEU A 13 5.00 -0.95 9.73
CA LEU A 13 4.42 -1.39 8.46
C LEU A 13 3.44 -2.54 8.73
N TRP A 14 2.19 -2.37 8.33
CA TRP A 14 1.08 -3.30 8.59
C TRP A 14 -0.03 -3.14 7.55
N GLY A 15 -0.95 -4.10 7.45
CA GLY A 15 -2.00 -4.16 6.41
C GLY A 15 -2.67 -5.53 6.40
N ASP A 16 -3.74 -5.71 5.62
CA ASP A 16 -4.35 -7.03 5.36
C ASP A 16 -4.74 -7.84 6.62
N GLN A 17 -5.17 -7.13 7.67
CA GLN A 17 -5.37 -7.69 9.01
C GLN A 17 -6.82 -7.66 9.49
N PHE A 18 -7.08 -8.47 10.53
CA PHE A 18 -8.37 -8.55 11.24
C PHE A 18 -9.50 -9.16 10.40
N TYR A 19 -9.20 -10.26 9.71
CA TYR A 19 -10.13 -10.88 8.76
C TYR A 19 -11.01 -11.97 9.38
N ALA A 20 -10.86 -12.23 10.68
CA ALA A 20 -11.61 -13.25 11.41
C ALA A 20 -13.14 -13.01 11.33
N ASP A 21 -13.87 -14.07 10.98
CA ASP A 21 -15.35 -14.05 10.93
C ASP A 21 -15.97 -13.97 12.33
N ASP A 22 -15.29 -14.50 13.35
CA ASP A 22 -15.70 -14.36 14.74
C ASP A 22 -15.34 -12.96 15.25
N PRO A 23 -16.33 -12.11 15.60
CA PRO A 23 -16.08 -10.74 16.05
C PRO A 23 -15.23 -10.66 17.32
N ALA A 24 -15.28 -11.66 18.20
CA ALA A 24 -14.45 -11.69 19.40
C ALA A 24 -12.98 -11.96 19.06
N VAL A 25 -12.71 -12.84 18.09
CA VAL A 25 -11.35 -13.09 17.59
C VAL A 25 -10.83 -11.86 16.86
N GLN A 26 -11.64 -11.25 15.99
CA GLN A 26 -11.28 -10.02 15.28
C GLN A 26 -10.93 -8.90 16.27
N ALA A 27 -11.76 -8.67 17.28
CA ALA A 27 -11.53 -7.63 18.28
C ALA A 27 -10.29 -7.90 19.15
N ALA A 28 -10.01 -9.17 19.45
CA ALA A 28 -8.81 -9.57 20.18
C ALA A 28 -7.54 -9.31 19.35
N GLN A 29 -7.52 -9.71 18.08
CA GLN A 29 -6.40 -9.43 17.15
C GLN A 29 -6.19 -7.91 16.98
N GLU A 30 -7.27 -7.15 16.78
CA GLU A 30 -7.20 -5.70 16.66
C GLU A 30 -6.59 -5.06 17.92
N THR A 31 -7.03 -5.50 19.09
CA THR A 31 -6.50 -4.98 20.36
C THR A 31 -5.04 -5.35 20.56
N GLN A 32 -4.67 -6.60 20.32
CA GLN A 32 -3.29 -7.07 20.44
C GLN A 32 -2.33 -6.29 19.53
N THR A 33 -2.70 -6.09 18.26
CA THR A 33 -1.87 -5.33 17.32
C THR A 33 -1.78 -3.86 17.72
N ILE A 34 -2.90 -3.21 18.06
CA ILE A 34 -2.90 -1.78 18.43
C ILE A 34 -2.16 -1.53 19.73
N ASP A 35 -2.34 -2.37 20.75
CA ASP A 35 -1.61 -2.26 22.02
C ASP A 35 -0.10 -2.41 21.78
N SER A 36 0.30 -3.39 20.96
CA SER A 36 1.70 -3.54 20.55
C SER A 36 2.24 -2.31 19.83
N LEU A 37 1.52 -1.75 18.85
CA LEU A 37 1.93 -0.51 18.17
C LEU A 37 2.08 0.66 19.15
N ASN A 38 1.16 0.78 20.11
CA ASN A 38 1.15 1.85 21.10
C ASN A 38 2.24 1.72 22.18
N ASP A 39 2.75 0.51 22.40
CA ASP A 39 3.87 0.22 23.31
C ASP A 39 5.24 0.52 22.68
N HIS A 40 5.30 0.75 21.36
CA HIS A 40 6.52 1.12 20.64
C HIS A 40 6.63 2.64 20.42
N ASP A 41 7.86 3.16 20.43
CA ASP A 41 8.14 4.58 20.17
C ASP A 41 8.18 4.83 18.65
N LEU A 42 6.99 4.88 18.04
CA LEU A 42 6.82 5.01 16.60
C LEU A 42 6.63 6.46 16.16
N ASP A 43 7.36 6.88 15.13
CA ASP A 43 7.22 8.19 14.52
C ASP A 43 5.96 8.32 13.67
N PHE A 44 5.56 7.23 13.02
CA PHE A 44 4.28 7.02 12.34
C PHE A 44 4.13 5.54 11.95
N THR A 45 2.95 5.17 11.46
CA THR A 45 2.65 3.85 10.89
C THR A 45 2.20 4.01 9.44
N ILE A 46 2.42 2.97 8.62
CA ILE A 46 1.90 2.84 7.26
C ILE A 46 1.01 1.60 7.22
N PHE A 47 -0.29 1.82 7.02
CA PHE A 47 -1.27 0.77 6.75
C PHE A 47 -1.43 0.60 5.23
N VAL A 48 -1.01 -0.55 4.69
CA VAL A 48 -0.98 -0.82 3.23
C VAL A 48 -2.26 -1.42 2.68
N GLY A 49 -3.39 -1.01 3.23
CA GLY A 49 -4.71 -1.31 2.67
C GLY A 49 -5.37 -2.53 3.28
N ASP A 50 -6.57 -2.79 2.79
CA ASP A 50 -7.26 -4.04 3.03
C ASP A 50 -7.79 -4.12 4.47
N THR A 51 -8.72 -3.20 4.74
CA THR A 51 -9.29 -2.88 6.07
C THR A 51 -10.35 -3.88 6.56
N LYS A 52 -10.78 -4.77 5.67
CA LYS A 52 -11.77 -5.83 5.87
C LYS A 52 -11.41 -7.03 4.99
N ASN A 53 -11.91 -8.21 5.33
CA ASN A 53 -11.77 -9.39 4.49
C ASN A 53 -12.53 -9.27 3.14
N GLY A 54 -12.18 -10.10 2.16
CA GLY A 54 -12.75 -10.02 0.80
C GLY A 54 -14.18 -10.53 0.63
N HIS A 55 -14.88 -10.92 1.71
CA HIS A 55 -16.25 -11.45 1.68
C HIS A 55 -17.26 -10.72 2.56
N SER A 56 -16.85 -9.74 3.35
CA SER A 56 -17.75 -8.91 4.16
C SER A 56 -18.38 -7.79 3.33
N LEU A 57 -19.55 -7.30 3.78
CA LEU A 57 -20.26 -6.20 3.11
C LEU A 57 -19.45 -4.90 3.14
N CYS A 58 -19.47 -4.16 2.03
CA CYS A 58 -18.85 -2.83 1.95
C CYS A 58 -19.79 -1.69 2.38
N THR A 59 -20.42 -1.84 3.55
CA THR A 59 -21.25 -0.76 4.12
C THR A 59 -20.38 0.41 4.56
N ASP A 60 -20.94 1.62 4.58
CA ASP A 60 -20.25 2.82 5.09
C ASP A 60 -19.71 2.63 6.51
N GLN A 61 -20.40 1.81 7.32
CA GLN A 61 -19.94 1.40 8.65
C GLN A 61 -18.63 0.58 8.55
N ALA A 62 -18.65 -0.49 7.76
CA ALA A 62 -17.54 -1.44 7.67
C ALA A 62 -16.27 -0.83 7.05
N ILE A 63 -16.40 -0.07 5.95
CA ILE A 63 -15.23 0.51 5.25
C ILE A 63 -14.89 1.92 5.72
N GLY A 64 -15.69 2.51 6.60
CA GLY A 64 -15.54 3.89 7.06
C GLY A 64 -15.47 3.98 8.57
N GLN A 65 -16.62 3.94 9.24
CA GLN A 65 -16.71 4.26 10.67
C GLN A 65 -15.93 3.27 11.57
N ASP A 66 -15.95 1.98 11.26
CA ASP A 66 -15.20 0.97 12.01
C ASP A 66 -13.68 1.18 11.86
N VAL A 67 -13.24 1.45 10.63
CA VAL A 67 -11.83 1.74 10.31
C VAL A 67 -11.36 3.04 10.97
N ILE A 68 -12.18 4.11 10.95
CA ILE A 68 -11.88 5.36 11.66
C ILE A 68 -11.75 5.09 13.16
N THR A 69 -12.65 4.29 13.74
CA THR A 69 -12.62 3.93 15.15
C THR A 69 -11.34 3.17 15.49
N ARG A 70 -10.95 2.21 14.66
CA ARG A 70 -9.69 1.46 14.77
C ARG A 70 -8.47 2.36 14.73
N PHE A 71 -8.34 3.18 13.68
CA PHE A 71 -7.17 4.05 13.52
C PHE A 71 -7.06 5.09 14.65
N ASN A 72 -8.18 5.58 15.19
CA ASN A 72 -8.16 6.52 16.32
C ASN A 72 -7.70 5.90 17.65
N ARG A 73 -7.52 4.57 17.73
CA ARG A 73 -6.89 3.90 18.87
C ARG A 73 -5.36 3.85 18.76
N VAL A 74 -4.79 4.07 17.57
CA VAL A 74 -3.34 4.12 17.36
C VAL A 74 -2.84 5.51 17.78
N HIS A 75 -1.88 5.56 18.72
CA HIS A 75 -1.31 6.81 19.23
C HIS A 75 -0.52 7.54 18.15
N ALA A 76 0.34 6.81 17.42
CA ALA A 76 1.16 7.36 16.35
C ALA A 76 0.31 7.81 15.13
N PRO A 77 0.81 8.74 14.30
CA PRO A 77 0.18 9.04 13.02
C PRO A 77 0.07 7.78 12.15
N THR A 78 -1.06 7.56 11.49
CA THR A 78 -1.29 6.40 10.60
C THR A 78 -1.54 6.86 9.17
N VAL A 79 -0.59 6.58 8.28
CA VAL A 79 -0.76 6.77 6.84
C VAL A 79 -1.53 5.58 6.28
N TYR A 80 -2.54 5.85 5.47
CA TYR A 80 -3.44 4.85 4.93
C TYR A 80 -3.33 4.83 3.40
N SER A 81 -2.81 3.73 2.86
CA SER A 81 -2.97 3.35 1.45
C SER A 81 -4.20 2.49 1.30
N LEU A 82 -5.04 2.72 0.29
CA LEU A 82 -6.21 1.86 0.04
C LEU A 82 -5.77 0.46 -0.44
N GLY A 83 -6.56 -0.56 -0.09
CA GLY A 83 -6.56 -1.91 -0.67
C GLY A 83 -7.82 -2.17 -1.50
N ASP A 84 -7.94 -3.36 -2.10
CA ASP A 84 -9.06 -3.72 -2.96
C ASP A 84 -10.33 -4.09 -2.20
N ASN A 85 -10.19 -4.63 -0.98
CA ASN A 85 -11.32 -5.12 -0.19
C ASN A 85 -12.31 -4.02 0.22
N GLU A 86 -11.87 -2.78 0.41
CA GLU A 86 -12.75 -1.65 0.78
C GLU A 86 -13.45 -0.96 -0.40
N TRP A 87 -13.13 -1.27 -1.67
CA TRP A 87 -13.83 -0.65 -2.80
C TRP A 87 -13.92 -1.49 -4.08
N THR A 88 -12.83 -1.93 -4.70
CA THR A 88 -12.91 -2.66 -5.98
C THR A 88 -13.63 -3.99 -5.82
N ASP A 89 -13.36 -4.73 -4.75
CA ASP A 89 -14.03 -6.01 -4.49
C ASP A 89 -15.49 -5.88 -4.05
N CYS A 90 -15.96 -4.66 -3.79
CA CYS A 90 -17.33 -4.43 -3.36
C CYS A 90 -18.38 -4.73 -4.43
N HIS A 91 -17.96 -4.86 -5.70
CA HIS A 91 -18.82 -5.32 -6.79
C HIS A 91 -19.25 -6.79 -6.67
N ARG A 92 -18.60 -7.58 -5.81
CA ARG A 92 -18.90 -9.00 -5.63
C ARG A 92 -20.27 -9.16 -4.97
N THR A 93 -21.00 -10.21 -5.34
CA THR A 93 -22.37 -10.46 -4.84
C THR A 93 -22.42 -10.67 -3.33
N ASN A 94 -21.42 -11.32 -2.75
CA ASN A 94 -21.30 -11.50 -1.30
C ASN A 94 -20.90 -10.22 -0.55
N ASN A 95 -20.30 -9.23 -1.23
CA ASN A 95 -19.88 -7.97 -0.63
C ASN A 95 -20.97 -6.89 -0.71
N GLY A 96 -22.15 -7.23 -1.23
CA GLY A 96 -23.32 -6.36 -1.36
C GLY A 96 -23.53 -5.75 -2.74
N SER A 97 -22.72 -6.13 -3.75
CA SER A 97 -22.82 -5.62 -5.13
C SER A 97 -22.83 -4.09 -5.22
N TYR A 98 -22.02 -3.43 -4.40
CA TYR A 98 -21.85 -1.98 -4.47
C TYR A 98 -21.12 -1.58 -5.76
N ASP A 99 -21.33 -0.34 -6.19
CA ASP A 99 -20.52 0.29 -7.23
C ASP A 99 -19.13 0.66 -6.66
N PRO A 100 -18.03 0.05 -7.15
CA PRO A 100 -16.69 0.39 -6.69
C PRO A 100 -16.32 1.87 -6.80
N LEU A 101 -16.78 2.56 -7.84
CA LEU A 101 -16.43 3.96 -8.06
C LEU A 101 -17.09 4.88 -7.03
N GLU A 102 -18.31 4.52 -6.64
CA GLU A 102 -19.00 5.18 -5.54
C GLU A 102 -18.32 4.89 -4.19
N ARG A 103 -17.90 3.63 -3.93
CA ARG A 103 -17.13 3.28 -2.73
C ARG A 103 -15.79 4.04 -2.65
N LEU A 104 -15.06 4.18 -3.75
CA LEU A 104 -13.85 5.01 -3.81
C LEU A 104 -14.13 6.48 -3.49
N ALA A 105 -15.22 7.03 -4.03
CA ALA A 105 -15.62 8.40 -3.76
C ALA A 105 -16.00 8.61 -2.27
N TYR A 106 -16.62 7.60 -1.64
CA TYR A 106 -16.87 7.60 -0.21
C TYR A 106 -15.56 7.61 0.60
N LEU A 107 -14.63 6.70 0.31
CA LEU A 107 -13.34 6.59 1.00
C LEU A 107 -12.52 7.89 0.92
N ARG A 108 -12.48 8.52 -0.27
CA ARG A 108 -11.89 9.86 -0.48
C ARG A 108 -12.43 10.88 0.51
N LYS A 109 -13.74 10.96 0.68
CA LYS A 109 -14.37 11.91 1.62
C LYS A 109 -14.12 11.53 3.08
N ALA A 110 -14.17 10.25 3.41
CA ALA A 110 -14.04 9.77 4.78
C ALA A 110 -12.61 9.94 5.32
N PHE A 111 -11.60 9.51 4.57
CA PHE A 111 -10.21 9.45 5.04
C PHE A 111 -9.32 10.54 4.45
N PHE A 112 -9.63 11.02 3.25
CA PHE A 112 -8.71 11.85 2.46
C PHE A 112 -9.22 13.27 2.24
N SER A 113 -10.18 13.71 3.06
CA SER A 113 -10.74 15.07 3.08
C SER A 113 -9.86 16.12 3.77
N LYS A 114 -8.67 15.72 4.25
CA LYS A 114 -7.69 16.60 4.90
C LYS A 114 -6.26 16.25 4.47
N ASN A 115 -5.38 17.25 4.55
CA ASN A 115 -3.94 17.11 4.31
C ASN A 115 -3.20 16.61 5.57
N VAL A 116 -3.78 15.63 6.25
CA VAL A 116 -3.20 14.98 7.43
C VAL A 116 -3.40 13.46 7.36
N SER A 117 -2.58 12.71 8.08
CA SER A 117 -2.74 11.27 8.31
C SER A 117 -3.91 10.97 9.27
N GLN A 118 -4.18 9.69 9.49
CA GLN A 118 -5.06 9.22 10.56
C GLN A 118 -4.27 9.04 11.87
N GLY A 119 -4.86 8.40 12.86
CA GLY A 119 -4.27 8.21 14.19
C GLY A 119 -4.64 9.31 15.17
N LEU A 120 -4.36 9.10 16.45
CA LEU A 120 -4.64 10.06 17.52
C LEU A 120 -3.79 11.33 17.41
N HIS A 121 -2.58 11.20 16.84
CA HIS A 121 -1.64 12.31 16.61
C HIS A 121 -1.31 12.44 15.12
N PRO A 122 -2.22 12.99 14.29
CA PRO A 122 -2.04 13.00 12.85
C PRO A 122 -0.93 13.97 12.41
N MET A 123 -0.17 13.57 11.39
CA MET A 123 0.90 14.38 10.78
C MET A 123 0.46 14.99 9.45
N ARG A 124 1.10 16.08 9.02
CA ARG A 124 0.80 16.72 7.73
C ARG A 124 1.31 15.88 6.57
N LEU A 125 0.49 15.77 5.52
CA LEU A 125 0.81 15.06 4.29
C LEU A 125 0.50 15.97 3.10
N ASP A 126 1.30 15.88 2.05
CA ASP A 126 0.90 16.41 0.75
C ASP A 126 -0.02 15.38 0.08
N ARG A 127 -1.15 15.84 -0.46
CA ARG A 127 -2.09 15.03 -1.24
C ARG A 127 -1.95 15.36 -2.72
N GLN A 128 -2.09 14.37 -3.60
CA GLN A 128 -2.02 14.65 -5.04
C GLN A 128 -3.22 15.47 -5.52
N GLY A 129 -4.43 15.09 -5.10
CA GLY A 129 -5.67 15.80 -5.40
C GLY A 129 -6.10 16.79 -4.33
N ALA A 130 -7.11 17.61 -4.66
CA ALA A 130 -7.79 18.43 -3.67
C ALA A 130 -8.44 17.53 -2.59
N PRO A 131 -8.46 17.93 -1.31
CA PRO A 131 -8.95 17.07 -0.24
C PRO A 131 -10.36 16.51 -0.50
N GLY A 132 -10.51 15.19 -0.41
CA GLY A 132 -11.76 14.46 -0.61
C GLY A 132 -12.21 14.31 -2.08
N GLN A 133 -11.39 14.75 -3.03
CA GLN A 133 -11.65 14.66 -4.46
C GLN A 133 -10.78 13.56 -5.12
N ALA A 134 -10.88 13.44 -6.44
CA ALA A 134 -10.07 12.49 -7.21
C ALA A 134 -8.58 12.61 -6.86
N TYR A 135 -7.93 11.46 -6.65
CA TYR A 135 -6.52 11.30 -6.32
C TYR A 135 -6.08 11.85 -4.95
N SER A 136 -7.02 12.27 -4.09
CA SER A 136 -6.69 12.71 -2.72
C SER A 136 -6.19 11.58 -1.81
N GLU A 137 -6.46 10.33 -2.19
CA GLU A 137 -5.96 9.14 -1.51
C GLU A 137 -4.44 8.98 -1.62
N ASN A 138 -3.83 9.49 -2.70
CA ASN A 138 -2.38 9.49 -2.85
C ASN A 138 -1.74 10.55 -1.96
N SER A 139 -0.64 10.19 -1.31
CA SER A 139 0.08 11.11 -0.44
C SER A 139 1.59 10.99 -0.58
N ARG A 140 2.29 12.06 -0.22
CA ARG A 140 3.74 12.03 -0.02
C ARG A 140 4.17 12.97 1.09
N TRP A 141 5.33 12.69 1.66
CA TRP A 141 5.99 13.57 2.63
C TRP A 141 7.48 13.25 2.66
N ILE A 142 8.28 14.21 3.12
CA ILE A 142 9.70 14.02 3.34
C ILE A 142 9.97 14.16 4.83
N ARG A 143 10.65 13.17 5.40
CA ARG A 143 11.10 13.17 6.79
C ARG A 143 12.50 12.57 6.86
N ASP A 144 13.40 13.22 7.61
CA ASP A 144 14.78 12.76 7.83
C ASP A 144 15.51 12.31 6.55
N ARG A 145 15.46 13.17 5.53
CA ARG A 145 16.05 12.95 4.19
C ARG A 145 15.53 11.71 3.44
N VAL A 146 14.35 11.19 3.78
CA VAL A 146 13.68 10.12 3.04
C VAL A 146 12.35 10.63 2.51
N MET A 147 12.05 10.29 1.25
CA MET A 147 10.73 10.48 0.65
C MET A 147 9.85 9.28 0.99
N PHE A 148 8.63 9.52 1.42
CA PHE A 148 7.60 8.49 1.55
C PHE A 148 6.47 8.82 0.57
N ILE A 149 5.99 7.79 -0.13
CA ILE A 149 4.95 7.89 -1.13
C ILE A 149 3.93 6.79 -0.83
N SER A 150 2.67 7.15 -0.62
CA SER A 150 1.56 6.20 -0.57
C SER A 150 0.69 6.40 -1.79
N LEU A 151 0.46 5.31 -2.51
CA LEU A 151 -0.23 5.29 -3.79
C LEU A 151 -1.35 4.27 -3.75
N ASN A 152 -2.52 4.66 -4.24
CA ASN A 152 -3.61 3.74 -4.52
C ASN A 152 -3.22 2.91 -5.74
N VAL A 153 -2.45 1.85 -5.55
CA VAL A 153 -2.17 0.76 -6.48
C VAL A 153 -2.57 -0.52 -5.76
N ILE A 154 -3.59 -1.17 -6.27
CA ILE A 154 -4.39 -2.14 -5.51
C ILE A 154 -4.64 -3.42 -6.31
N GLY A 155 -4.90 -4.50 -5.59
CA GLY A 155 -5.39 -5.74 -6.13
C GLY A 155 -6.78 -5.61 -6.77
N SER A 156 -7.31 -6.66 -7.39
CA SER A 156 -6.51 -7.78 -7.89
C SER A 156 -5.75 -7.40 -9.17
N ASN A 157 -6.33 -6.55 -10.04
CA ASN A 157 -5.69 -6.08 -11.29
C ASN A 157 -5.78 -4.56 -11.42
N ASN A 158 -5.60 -3.82 -10.32
CA ASN A 158 -5.63 -2.36 -10.30
C ASN A 158 -6.94 -1.73 -10.81
N ASN A 159 -8.08 -2.42 -10.61
CA ASN A 159 -9.40 -2.10 -11.21
C ASN A 159 -9.47 -2.21 -12.74
N PHE A 160 -8.42 -2.71 -13.41
CA PHE A 160 -8.43 -2.99 -14.83
C PHE A 160 -9.17 -4.30 -15.13
N VAL A 161 -10.22 -4.22 -15.95
CA VAL A 161 -10.97 -5.38 -16.43
C VAL A 161 -10.49 -5.73 -17.83
N ALA A 162 -9.70 -6.78 -17.95
CA ALA A 162 -9.10 -7.23 -19.20
C ALA A 162 -10.02 -8.16 -20.00
N THR A 163 -10.93 -8.89 -19.32
CA THR A 163 -11.85 -9.84 -19.97
C THR A 163 -13.29 -9.75 -19.48
N ASP A 164 -14.24 -10.19 -20.33
CA ASP A 164 -15.67 -10.31 -19.96
C ASP A 164 -15.90 -11.29 -18.79
N ALA A 165 -15.04 -12.31 -18.68
CA ALA A 165 -15.08 -13.27 -17.59
C ALA A 165 -14.74 -12.60 -16.25
N GLU A 166 -13.71 -11.74 -16.20
CA GLU A 166 -13.37 -10.95 -15.02
C GLU A 166 -14.50 -9.98 -14.65
N CYS A 167 -15.13 -9.37 -15.65
CA CYS A 167 -16.24 -8.44 -15.44
C CYS A 167 -17.37 -9.07 -14.61
N THR A 168 -17.76 -10.30 -14.96
CA THR A 168 -18.98 -10.96 -14.47
C THR A 168 -18.74 -12.02 -13.39
N LYS A 169 -17.48 -12.42 -13.14
CA LYS A 169 -17.14 -13.42 -12.12
C LYS A 169 -17.62 -12.98 -10.74
N LYS A 170 -18.57 -13.74 -10.18
CA LYS A 170 -19.20 -13.48 -8.87
C LYS A 170 -19.76 -12.06 -8.73
N SER A 171 -20.19 -11.44 -9.82
CA SER A 171 -20.63 -10.05 -9.84
C SER A 171 -21.91 -9.86 -10.66
N LEU A 172 -22.63 -8.78 -10.36
CA LEU A 172 -23.79 -8.32 -11.14
C LEU A 172 -23.43 -7.17 -12.10
N ARG A 173 -22.13 -6.84 -12.23
CA ARG A 173 -21.67 -5.78 -13.13
C ARG A 173 -22.10 -6.02 -14.57
N THR A 174 -22.52 -4.94 -15.19
CA THR A 174 -22.74 -4.86 -16.64
C THR A 174 -21.43 -4.54 -17.35
N ALA A 175 -21.41 -4.69 -18.68
CA ALA A 175 -20.29 -4.26 -19.50
C ALA A 175 -19.98 -2.76 -19.33
N ALA A 176 -21.00 -1.93 -19.06
CA ALA A 176 -20.82 -0.50 -18.82
C ALA A 176 -20.08 -0.24 -17.50
N ASP A 177 -20.40 -0.98 -16.44
CA ASP A 177 -19.72 -0.85 -15.14
C ASP A 177 -18.24 -1.23 -15.25
N CYS A 178 -17.93 -2.29 -16.01
CA CYS A 178 -16.55 -2.73 -16.24
C CYS A 178 -15.78 -1.77 -17.15
N ALA A 179 -16.44 -1.16 -18.15
CA ALA A 179 -15.84 -0.10 -18.93
C ALA A 179 -15.53 1.14 -18.07
N ALA A 180 -16.42 1.49 -17.13
CA ALA A 180 -16.19 2.57 -16.17
C ALA A 180 -15.05 2.26 -15.19
N ALA A 181 -14.95 1.02 -14.70
CA ALA A 181 -13.83 0.55 -13.89
C ALA A 181 -12.48 0.70 -14.63
N THR A 182 -12.40 0.21 -15.87
CA THR A 182 -11.19 0.36 -16.70
C THR A 182 -10.88 1.83 -17.01
N ALA A 183 -11.88 2.69 -17.21
CA ALA A 183 -11.66 4.12 -17.40
C ALA A 183 -11.11 4.81 -16.13
N GLU A 184 -11.62 4.44 -14.95
CA GLU A 184 -11.08 4.90 -13.67
C GLU A 184 -9.64 4.46 -13.48
N TYR A 185 -9.34 3.16 -13.70
CA TYR A 185 -7.99 2.63 -13.65
C TYR A 185 -7.03 3.45 -14.51
N ARG A 186 -7.35 3.67 -15.79
CA ARG A 186 -6.46 4.39 -16.72
C ARG A 186 -6.14 5.80 -16.21
N ALA A 187 -7.17 6.54 -15.78
CA ALA A 187 -6.99 7.90 -15.30
C ALA A 187 -6.24 7.96 -13.96
N ARG A 188 -6.49 7.01 -13.04
CA ARG A 188 -5.77 6.92 -11.76
C ARG A 188 -4.33 6.46 -11.97
N ASN A 189 -4.09 5.51 -12.86
CA ASN A 189 -2.75 5.02 -13.15
C ASN A 189 -1.87 6.14 -13.74
N GLU A 190 -2.39 6.92 -14.70
CA GLU A 190 -1.70 8.11 -15.21
C GLU A 190 -1.35 9.10 -14.07
N ALA A 191 -2.29 9.36 -13.17
CA ALA A 191 -2.05 10.20 -11.99
C ALA A 191 -0.98 9.59 -11.07
N ASN A 192 -1.04 8.29 -10.78
CA ASN A 192 -0.06 7.59 -9.93
C ASN A 192 1.34 7.65 -10.51
N LEU A 193 1.49 7.43 -11.83
CA LEU A 193 2.77 7.51 -12.55
C LEU A 193 3.37 8.92 -12.45
N GLN A 194 2.56 9.96 -12.67
CA GLN A 194 3.00 11.34 -12.51
C GLN A 194 3.45 11.64 -11.08
N TRP A 195 2.68 11.19 -10.08
CA TRP A 195 3.01 11.40 -8.66
C TRP A 195 4.29 10.68 -8.25
N LEU A 196 4.49 9.45 -8.73
CA LEU A 196 5.70 8.67 -8.53
C LEU A 196 6.90 9.44 -9.11
N SER A 197 6.82 9.80 -10.39
CA SER A 197 7.93 10.47 -11.09
C SER A 197 8.28 11.83 -10.47
N ASP A 198 7.28 12.65 -10.15
CA ASP A 198 7.50 13.94 -9.48
C ASP A 198 8.17 13.77 -8.11
N SER A 199 7.82 12.71 -7.38
CA SER A 199 8.38 12.44 -6.06
C SER A 199 9.84 12.00 -6.16
N PHE A 200 10.19 11.16 -7.13
CA PHE A 200 11.57 10.80 -7.41
C PHE A 200 12.39 11.97 -7.96
N ALA A 201 11.80 12.84 -8.77
CA ALA A 201 12.46 14.06 -9.23
C ALA A 201 12.83 14.98 -8.05
N VAL A 202 11.92 15.16 -7.09
CA VAL A 202 12.23 15.86 -5.83
C VAL A 202 13.31 15.13 -5.03
N ALA A 203 13.24 13.80 -4.95
CA ALA A 203 14.21 12.99 -4.21
C ALA A 203 15.64 13.15 -4.77
N ARG A 204 15.79 13.09 -6.11
CA ARG A 204 17.05 13.36 -6.82
C ARG A 204 17.54 14.78 -6.58
N GLN A 205 16.68 15.79 -6.80
CA GLN A 205 17.04 17.20 -6.67
C GLN A 205 17.53 17.54 -5.25
N ARG A 206 16.93 16.91 -4.24
CA ARG A 206 17.27 17.13 -2.83
C ARG A 206 18.33 16.17 -2.29
N HIS A 207 18.85 15.26 -3.12
CA HIS A 207 19.79 14.21 -2.71
C HIS A 207 19.30 13.44 -1.47
N LEU A 208 18.03 13.01 -1.50
CA LEU A 208 17.45 12.22 -0.43
C LEU A 208 18.17 10.86 -0.32
N ALA A 209 18.28 10.35 0.90
CA ALA A 209 18.96 9.08 1.18
C ALA A 209 18.13 7.87 0.71
N GLY A 210 16.80 8.01 0.69
CA GLY A 210 15.92 6.94 0.26
C GLY A 210 14.52 7.37 -0.15
N VAL A 211 13.79 6.42 -0.75
CA VAL A 211 12.38 6.51 -1.11
C VAL A 211 11.66 5.26 -0.60
N VAL A 212 10.54 5.44 0.09
CA VAL A 212 9.61 4.36 0.46
C VAL A 212 8.34 4.53 -0.36
N ILE A 213 7.95 3.48 -1.06
CA ILE A 213 6.73 3.38 -1.87
C ILE A 213 5.80 2.41 -1.15
N ALA A 214 4.63 2.87 -0.74
CA ALA A 214 3.59 2.08 -0.09
C ALA A 214 2.39 1.93 -1.04
N ILE A 215 2.06 0.69 -1.34
CA ILE A 215 0.90 0.27 -2.15
C ILE A 215 0.25 -0.94 -1.47
N GLN A 216 -0.90 -1.41 -1.94
CA GLN A 216 -1.46 -2.66 -1.43
C GLN A 216 -1.06 -3.87 -2.30
N ALA A 217 -1.20 -3.76 -3.63
CA ALA A 217 -1.12 -4.89 -4.55
C ALA A 217 0.18 -5.73 -4.48
N ASP A 218 0.05 -7.06 -4.58
CA ASP A 218 1.17 -7.93 -4.99
C ASP A 218 1.25 -8.00 -6.52
N MET A 219 2.07 -7.12 -7.09
CA MET A 219 2.27 -7.03 -8.53
C MET A 219 3.05 -8.22 -9.11
N TYR A 220 3.57 -9.13 -8.28
CA TYR A 220 4.43 -10.24 -8.71
C TYR A 220 3.66 -11.51 -9.08
N GLY A 221 2.35 -11.55 -8.82
CA GLY A 221 1.48 -12.66 -9.22
C GLY A 221 1.93 -14.03 -8.66
N GLY A 222 2.56 -14.04 -7.49
CA GLY A 222 3.08 -15.26 -6.87
C GLY A 222 4.37 -15.82 -7.50
N ILE A 223 5.00 -15.10 -8.43
CA ILE A 223 6.28 -15.53 -9.02
C ILE A 223 7.42 -15.22 -8.03
N ASP A 224 8.17 -16.27 -7.67
CA ASP A 224 9.39 -16.09 -6.89
C ASP A 224 10.54 -15.65 -7.80
N VAL A 225 10.95 -14.41 -7.61
CA VAL A 225 12.07 -13.76 -8.29
C VAL A 225 13.42 -14.41 -7.93
N ALA A 226 13.53 -15.07 -6.77
CA ALA A 226 14.74 -15.75 -6.31
C ALA A 226 15.05 -17.02 -7.11
N ASP A 227 14.06 -17.61 -7.78
CA ASP A 227 14.22 -18.81 -8.60
C ASP A 227 14.76 -18.53 -10.01
N GLY A 228 15.22 -17.31 -10.29
CA GLY A 228 15.66 -16.88 -11.63
C GLY A 228 14.49 -16.62 -12.60
N ASN A 229 13.26 -16.73 -12.11
CA ASN A 229 12.04 -16.56 -12.91
C ASN A 229 11.72 -15.10 -13.26
N TYR A 230 12.52 -14.12 -12.79
CA TYR A 230 12.22 -12.71 -13.01
C TYR A 230 12.18 -12.35 -14.51
N GLN A 231 13.22 -12.68 -15.27
CA GLN A 231 13.33 -12.29 -16.67
C GLN A 231 12.43 -13.14 -17.59
N ASP A 232 12.41 -14.46 -17.37
CA ASP A 232 11.76 -15.40 -18.29
C ASP A 232 10.29 -15.67 -17.97
N ALA A 233 9.84 -15.41 -16.73
CA ALA A 233 8.45 -15.65 -16.32
C ALA A 233 7.74 -14.38 -15.85
N PHE A 234 8.34 -13.57 -14.98
CA PHE A 234 7.67 -12.41 -14.40
C PHE A 234 7.55 -11.22 -15.37
N LEU A 235 8.66 -10.73 -15.94
CA LEU A 235 8.64 -9.60 -16.86
C LEU A 235 7.66 -9.79 -18.04
N PRO A 236 7.56 -11.00 -18.67
CA PRO A 236 6.57 -11.24 -19.71
C PRO A 236 5.11 -11.10 -19.27
N THR A 237 4.82 -11.19 -17.95
CA THR A 237 3.46 -10.95 -17.44
C THR A 237 3.10 -9.47 -17.41
N LEU A 238 4.07 -8.54 -17.48
CA LEU A 238 3.87 -7.09 -17.47
C LEU A 238 3.43 -6.57 -18.85
N ASP A 239 2.46 -7.23 -19.48
CA ASP A 239 1.86 -6.79 -20.74
C ASP A 239 0.67 -5.86 -20.42
N PRO A 240 0.71 -4.58 -20.83
CA PRO A 240 -0.33 -3.60 -20.51
C PRO A 240 -1.68 -3.89 -21.19
N THR A 241 -1.76 -4.87 -22.10
CA THR A 241 -3.03 -5.28 -22.70
C THR A 241 -3.93 -6.05 -21.73
N TYR A 242 -3.36 -6.68 -20.69
CA TYR A 242 -4.12 -7.42 -19.68
C TYR A 242 -3.66 -7.19 -18.23
N ASN A 243 -2.45 -6.71 -18.01
CA ASN A 243 -1.89 -6.47 -16.68
C ASN A 243 -1.99 -4.99 -16.29
N GLY A 244 -2.85 -4.69 -15.32
CA GLY A 244 -3.10 -3.34 -14.80
C GLY A 244 -1.94 -2.74 -14.00
N PHE A 245 -0.87 -3.51 -13.76
CA PHE A 245 0.32 -3.09 -13.04
C PHE A 245 1.51 -2.79 -13.95
N ALA A 246 1.46 -3.18 -15.23
CA ALA A 246 2.58 -3.14 -16.16
C ALA A 246 3.28 -1.77 -16.18
N ASP A 247 2.53 -0.70 -16.47
CA ASP A 247 3.10 0.65 -16.56
C ASP A 247 3.71 1.12 -15.24
N PHE A 248 3.03 0.86 -14.12
CA PHE A 248 3.49 1.25 -12.79
C PHE A 248 4.79 0.54 -12.41
N PHE A 249 4.86 -0.77 -12.66
CA PHE A 249 6.03 -1.57 -12.37
C PHE A 249 7.23 -1.11 -13.21
N HIS A 250 7.04 -0.85 -14.51
CA HIS A 250 8.10 -0.33 -15.37
C HIS A 250 8.57 1.07 -14.94
N ALA A 251 7.66 1.97 -14.57
CA ALA A 251 8.03 3.28 -14.04
C ALA A 251 8.81 3.16 -12.71
N MET A 252 8.43 2.24 -11.83
CA MET A 252 9.15 1.98 -10.59
C MET A 252 10.57 1.44 -10.85
N ILE A 253 10.75 0.54 -11.82
CA ILE A 253 12.09 0.08 -12.24
C ILE A 253 12.93 1.27 -12.71
N ASP A 254 12.41 2.07 -13.64
CA ASP A 254 13.14 3.20 -14.23
C ASP A 254 13.55 4.23 -13.17
N GLU A 255 12.62 4.61 -12.30
CA GLU A 255 12.89 5.56 -11.23
C GLU A 255 13.91 5.01 -10.21
N THR A 256 13.85 3.71 -9.91
CA THR A 256 14.80 3.04 -9.00
C THR A 256 16.21 2.98 -9.58
N GLN A 257 16.34 2.66 -10.87
CA GLN A 257 17.63 2.58 -11.56
C GLN A 257 18.31 3.94 -11.72
N HIS A 258 17.53 5.02 -11.79
CA HIS A 258 18.00 6.39 -11.90
C HIS A 258 18.05 7.15 -10.55
N PHE A 259 17.97 6.45 -9.42
CA PHE A 259 18.07 7.05 -8.09
C PHE A 259 19.24 6.47 -7.30
N ASP A 260 20.15 7.34 -6.85
CA ASP A 260 21.37 6.93 -6.14
C ASP A 260 21.10 6.39 -4.71
N GLY A 261 19.95 6.73 -4.12
CA GLY A 261 19.55 6.30 -2.78
C GLY A 261 18.88 4.93 -2.74
N GLN A 262 18.44 4.53 -1.54
CA GLN A 262 17.75 3.26 -1.33
C GLN A 262 16.24 3.37 -1.61
N VAL A 263 15.65 2.38 -2.25
CA VAL A 263 14.22 2.30 -2.57
C VAL A 263 13.62 1.09 -1.87
N VAL A 264 12.52 1.32 -1.16
CA VAL A 264 11.74 0.27 -0.50
C VAL A 264 10.33 0.25 -1.09
N LEU A 265 9.87 -0.91 -1.54
CA LEU A 265 8.46 -1.17 -1.81
C LEU A 265 7.85 -1.86 -0.59
N VAL A 266 6.85 -1.25 0.02
CA VAL A 266 6.02 -1.86 1.07
C VAL A 266 4.66 -2.20 0.48
N HIS A 267 4.24 -3.45 0.58
CA HIS A 267 2.94 -3.91 0.09
C HIS A 267 2.34 -5.05 0.92
N GLY A 268 1.13 -5.47 0.57
CA GLY A 268 0.37 -6.55 1.18
C GLY A 268 -0.23 -7.50 0.14
N ASP A 269 -1.54 -7.75 0.18
CA ASP A 269 -2.37 -8.53 -0.77
C ASP A 269 -2.17 -10.06 -0.71
N SER A 270 -0.92 -10.53 -0.78
CA SER A 270 -0.62 -11.98 -0.80
C SER A 270 -0.66 -12.66 0.58
N HIS A 271 -0.77 -11.86 1.66
CA HIS A 271 -0.79 -12.31 3.06
C HIS A 271 0.41 -13.17 3.47
N TYR A 272 1.57 -12.93 2.85
CA TYR A 272 2.79 -13.68 3.09
C TYR A 272 3.94 -12.75 3.46
N PHE A 273 4.33 -12.75 4.73
CA PHE A 273 5.45 -11.93 5.19
C PHE A 273 6.76 -12.32 4.47
N ARG A 274 7.38 -11.37 3.78
CA ARG A 274 8.70 -11.52 3.15
C ARG A 274 9.45 -10.20 3.03
N ILE A 275 10.77 -10.29 3.09
CA ILE A 275 11.70 -9.18 2.84
C ILE A 275 12.77 -9.70 1.89
N ASP A 276 12.82 -9.17 0.67
CA ASP A 276 13.68 -9.70 -0.37
C ASP A 276 14.10 -8.65 -1.42
N LYS A 277 14.90 -9.10 -2.40
CA LYS A 277 15.41 -8.30 -3.51
C LYS A 277 14.61 -8.61 -4.78
N ALA A 278 13.37 -8.15 -4.82
CA ALA A 278 12.40 -8.48 -5.87
C ALA A 278 12.49 -7.59 -7.13
N MET A 279 13.69 -7.16 -7.50
CA MET A 279 13.94 -6.46 -8.75
C MET A 279 15.33 -6.86 -9.23
N VAL A 280 15.47 -7.13 -10.53
CA VAL A 280 16.76 -7.49 -11.14
C VAL A 280 17.10 -6.52 -12.27
N LYS A 281 18.40 -6.39 -12.54
CA LYS A 281 18.95 -5.68 -13.68
C LYS A 281 18.91 -6.56 -14.93
N ASP A 282 19.19 -5.95 -16.08
CA ASP A 282 19.31 -6.65 -17.36
C ASP A 282 20.39 -7.74 -17.34
N ASP A 283 21.43 -7.58 -16.53
CA ASP A 283 22.51 -8.56 -16.36
C ASP A 283 22.15 -9.75 -15.45
N GLY A 284 20.91 -9.81 -14.96
CA GLY A 284 20.38 -10.87 -14.11
C GLY A 284 20.74 -10.76 -12.63
N GLN A 285 21.57 -9.80 -12.23
CA GLN A 285 21.83 -9.54 -10.81
C GLN A 285 20.69 -8.74 -10.20
N THR A 286 20.48 -8.89 -8.89
CA THR A 286 19.51 -8.09 -8.16
C THR A 286 19.82 -6.58 -8.26
N GLN A 287 18.78 -5.76 -8.32
CA GLN A 287 18.89 -4.31 -8.24
C GLN A 287 19.30 -3.95 -6.80
N PRO A 288 20.53 -3.48 -6.56
CA PRO A 288 21.10 -3.46 -5.22
C PRO A 288 20.38 -2.49 -4.27
N ASN A 289 19.91 -1.36 -4.80
CA ASN A 289 19.21 -0.32 -4.05
C ASN A 289 17.70 -0.55 -3.93
N PHE A 290 17.14 -1.68 -4.38
CA PHE A 290 15.72 -1.99 -4.21
C PHE A 290 15.52 -3.04 -3.12
N THR A 291 14.54 -2.88 -2.25
CA THR A 291 14.10 -3.90 -1.29
C THR A 291 12.58 -3.95 -1.28
N ARG A 292 12.00 -5.14 -1.30
CA ARG A 292 10.57 -5.34 -1.10
C ARG A 292 10.31 -5.80 0.33
N VAL A 293 9.24 -5.29 0.91
CA VAL A 293 8.68 -5.70 2.19
C VAL A 293 7.21 -5.99 1.95
N GLU A 294 6.84 -7.27 1.95
CA GLU A 294 5.45 -7.65 2.11
C GLU A 294 5.15 -7.75 3.60
N VAL A 295 4.13 -7.03 4.05
CA VAL A 295 3.70 -7.09 5.45
C VAL A 295 3.07 -8.44 5.77
N PHE A 296 2.77 -8.68 7.03
CA PHE A 296 1.94 -9.82 7.41
C PHE A 296 0.49 -9.63 6.89
N GLY A 297 -0.39 -10.60 7.12
CA GLY A 297 -1.78 -10.50 6.67
C GLY A 297 -2.71 -11.37 7.49
N ASN A 298 -3.84 -11.80 6.93
CA ASN A 298 -4.92 -12.49 7.64
C ASN A 298 -4.47 -13.59 8.63
N ALA A 299 -3.50 -14.42 8.24
CA ALA A 299 -3.06 -15.55 9.06
C ALA A 299 -2.25 -15.13 10.31
N ASP A 300 -1.69 -13.92 10.33
CA ASP A 300 -0.80 -13.42 11.38
C ASP A 300 -0.92 -11.89 11.49
N ASN A 301 -1.47 -11.40 12.60
CA ASN A 301 -1.66 -9.97 12.84
C ASN A 301 -0.40 -9.23 13.36
N SER A 302 0.77 -9.86 13.25
CA SER A 302 2.09 -9.25 13.49
C SER A 302 2.41 -8.10 12.53
N TRP A 303 3.42 -7.30 12.82
CA TRP A 303 3.79 -6.14 12.00
C TRP A 303 5.30 -6.02 11.86
N VAL A 304 5.77 -5.14 10.96
CA VAL A 304 7.21 -4.95 10.71
C VAL A 304 7.61 -3.56 11.19
N GLU A 305 8.59 -3.49 12.08
CA GLU A 305 9.26 -2.23 12.40
C GLU A 305 10.33 -1.94 11.35
N MET A 306 10.19 -0.82 10.65
CA MET A 306 11.23 -0.25 9.81
C MET A 306 11.95 0.86 10.58
N THR A 307 13.25 0.66 10.83
CA THR A 307 14.15 1.72 11.29
C THR A 307 14.72 2.43 10.08
N VAL A 308 14.68 3.76 10.10
CA VAL A 308 15.25 4.64 9.07
C VAL A 308 16.42 5.42 9.67
N ASP A 309 17.61 5.21 9.12
CA ASP A 309 18.85 5.89 9.50
C ASP A 309 19.57 6.37 8.22
N PRO A 310 19.31 7.61 7.78
CA PRO A 310 19.78 8.15 6.50
C PRO A 310 21.30 8.40 6.44
N ASP A 311 22.01 8.23 7.57
CA ASP A 311 23.47 8.33 7.64
C ASP A 311 24.17 6.97 7.46
N THR A 312 23.40 5.88 7.41
CA THR A 312 23.93 4.54 7.11
C THR A 312 23.87 4.23 5.63
N LYS A 313 24.72 3.30 5.18
CA LYS A 313 24.72 2.82 3.78
C LYS A 313 23.39 2.17 3.38
N ASN A 314 22.74 1.48 4.32
CA ASN A 314 21.54 0.71 4.04
C ASN A 314 20.27 1.55 4.13
N VAL A 315 20.30 2.68 4.84
CA VAL A 315 19.18 3.61 5.11
C VAL A 315 18.01 3.00 5.88
N PHE A 316 17.58 1.80 5.50
CA PHE A 316 16.47 1.05 6.04
C PHE A 316 16.94 -0.27 6.64
N SER A 317 16.40 -0.62 7.80
CA SER A 317 16.48 -1.96 8.38
C SER A 317 15.12 -2.36 8.91
N PHE A 318 14.84 -3.67 8.89
CA PHE A 318 13.51 -4.20 9.16
C PHE A 318 13.58 -5.27 10.24
N GLN A 319 12.67 -5.18 11.19
CA GLN A 319 12.53 -6.15 12.27
C GLN A 319 11.05 -6.56 12.40
N PRO A 320 10.72 -7.86 12.23
CA PRO A 320 9.39 -8.35 12.54
C PRO A 320 9.08 -8.22 14.04
N VAL A 321 7.88 -7.76 14.37
CA VAL A 321 7.33 -7.73 15.73
C VAL A 321 6.22 -8.77 15.80
N PHE A 322 6.59 -9.95 16.31
CA PHE A 322 5.67 -11.09 16.41
C PHE A 322 4.72 -10.95 17.59
N LEU A 323 3.43 -11.14 17.35
CA LEU A 323 2.39 -11.12 18.39
C LEU A 323 2.05 -12.56 18.81
N GLN A 324 1.86 -12.78 20.11
CA GLN A 324 1.55 -14.09 20.72
C GLN A 324 0.17 -14.09 21.36
#